data_AF-A0A6G0PAH2-F1
#
_entry.id   AF-A0A6G0PAH2-F1
#
_cell.length_a   1.000
_cell.length_b   1.000
_cell.length_c   1.000
_cell.angle_alpha   90.00
_cell.angle_beta   90.00
_cell.angle_gamma   90.00
#
_symmetry.space_group_name_H-M   'P 1'
#
loop_
_entity.id
_entity.type
_entity.pdbx_description
1 polymer ?
#
loop_
_entity_poly.entity_id
_entity_poly.type
_entity_poly.pdbx_seq_one_letter_code
_entity_poly.pdbx_strand_id
1 'polypeptide(L)' 'MQVYTNTKGWWNSEFTLDFLKYHFGAREDMAEPILLLLNDFSGHWTNEVVEFANEINVTLMKVPPNATSV' A
#
# COMPACT_ATOMS: atom_id res chain seq x y z
N MET A 1 10.00 -10.77 -5.04
CA MET A 1 9.87 -10.48 -3.60
C MET A 1 9.28 -11.71 -2.91
N GLN A 2 9.92 -12.21 -1.84
CA GLN A 2 9.28 -13.15 -0.91
C GLN A 2 8.75 -12.35 0.26
N VAL A 3 7.47 -12.50 0.57
CA VAL A 3 6.75 -11.71 1.57
C VAL A 3 6.24 -12.68 2.63
N TYR A 4 6.76 -12.59 3.86
CA TYR A 4 6.54 -13.57 4.93
C TYR A 4 5.48 -13.11 5.91
N THR A 5 4.23 -13.48 5.70
CA THR A 5 3.10 -13.05 6.54
C THR A 5 3.22 -13.50 8.01
N ASN A 6 2.37 -12.94 8.89
CA ASN A 6 2.18 -13.51 10.22
C ASN A 6 1.66 -14.96 10.14
N THR A 7 1.63 -15.67 11.28
CA THR A 7 1.17 -17.08 11.38
C THR A 7 -0.26 -17.32 10.90
N LYS A 8 -1.02 -16.25 10.65
CA LYS A 8 -2.40 -16.28 10.17
C LYS A 8 -2.55 -15.88 8.70
N GLY A 9 -1.49 -15.43 8.03
CA GLY A 9 -1.56 -15.01 6.63
C GLY A 9 -2.12 -13.60 6.40
N TRP A 10 -2.32 -12.79 7.44
CA TRP A 10 -2.96 -11.48 7.29
C TRP A 10 -2.01 -10.43 6.71
N TRP A 11 -2.55 -9.61 5.81
CA TRP A 11 -1.90 -8.42 5.30
C TRP A 11 -1.97 -7.30 6.35
N ASN A 12 -0.85 -6.92 6.96
CA ASN A 12 -0.80 -5.85 7.97
C ASN A 12 -0.20 -4.56 7.37
N SER A 13 -0.01 -3.53 8.20
CA SER A 13 0.60 -2.27 7.77
C SER A 13 2.05 -2.42 7.32
N GLU A 14 2.83 -3.23 8.02
CA GLU A 14 4.22 -3.55 7.66
C GLU A 14 4.31 -4.15 6.25
N PHE A 15 3.41 -5.08 5.90
CA PHE A 15 3.32 -5.61 4.54
C PHE A 15 2.98 -4.57 3.51
N THR A 16 2.12 -3.61 3.85
CA THR A 16 1.79 -2.53 2.91
C THR A 16 3.00 -1.64 2.67
N LEU A 17 3.78 -1.32 3.72
CA LEU A 17 5.01 -0.54 3.58
C LEU A 17 6.04 -1.26 2.72
N ASP A 18 6.26 -2.56 2.96
CA ASP A 18 7.20 -3.36 2.16
C ASP A 18 6.76 -3.47 0.71
N PHE A 19 5.46 -3.64 0.47
CA PHE A 19 4.88 -3.61 -0.88
C PHE A 19 5.14 -2.26 -1.57
N LEU A 20 4.89 -1.14 -0.89
CA LEU A 20 5.12 0.19 -1.44
C LEU A 20 6.60 0.44 -1.74
N LYS A 21 7.50 0.09 -0.82
CA LYS A 21 8.96 0.21 -0.99
C LYS A 21 9.44 -0.59 -2.20
N TYR A 22 9.01 -1.84 -2.31
CA TYR A 22 9.47 -2.73 -3.36
C TYR A 22 8.96 -2.32 -4.75
N HIS A 23 7.69 -1.94 -4.87
CA HIS A 23 7.07 -1.66 -6.16
C HIS A 23 7.24 -0.20 -6.61
N PHE A 24 7.32 0.75 -5.68
CA PHE A 24 7.27 2.18 -6.00
C PHE A 24 8.39 3.01 -5.35
N GLY A 25 9.19 2.45 -4.44
CA GLY A 25 10.23 3.18 -3.71
C GLY A 25 11.54 3.40 -4.46
N ALA A 26 11.76 2.69 -5.57
CA ALA A 26 13.00 2.76 -6.37
C ALA A 26 12.74 3.20 -7.82
N ARG A 27 11.72 4.04 -8.05
CA ARG A 27 11.40 4.56 -9.38
C ARG A 27 12.47 5.55 -9.85
N GLU A 28 12.74 5.57 -11.15
CA GLU A 28 13.70 6.50 -11.75
C GLU A 28 13.25 7.97 -11.60
N ASP A 29 11.95 8.21 -11.74
CA ASP A 29 11.33 9.53 -11.54
C ASP A 29 10.27 9.46 -10.43
N MET A 30 10.57 10.12 -9.30
CA MET A 30 9.67 10.24 -8.16
C MET A 30 8.70 11.42 -8.31
N ALA A 31 8.93 12.33 -9.26
CA ALA A 31 8.01 13.44 -9.55
C ALA A 31 6.78 12.98 -10.34
N GLU A 32 6.86 11.86 -11.06
CA GLU A 32 5.71 11.24 -11.70
C GLU A 32 4.75 10.68 -10.62
N PRO A 33 3.48 11.14 -10.56
CA PRO A 33 2.54 10.67 -9.56
C PRO A 33 1.97 9.29 -9.93
N ILE A 34 1.75 8.46 -8.92
CA ILE A 34 1.05 7.18 -9.07
C ILE A 34 -0.27 7.23 -8.30
N LEU A 35 -1.34 6.73 -8.92
CA LEU A 35 -2.59 6.44 -8.22
C LEU A 35 -2.66 4.93 -7.94
N LEU A 36 -2.75 4.56 -6.67
CA LEU A 36 -2.91 3.17 -6.23
C LEU A 36 -4.29 2.97 -5.60
N LEU A 37 -5.08 2.07 -6.20
CA LEU A 37 -6.40 1.70 -5.69
C LEU A 37 -6.30 0.47 -4.78
N LEU A 38 -6.74 0.59 -3.53
CA LEU A 38 -6.75 -0.49 -2.55
C LEU A 38 -8.13 -0.67 -1.91
N ASN A 39 -8.46 -1.87 -1.46
CA ASN A 39 -9.70 -2.11 -0.72
C ASN A 39 -9.63 -1.51 0.71
N ASP A 40 -10.74 -1.57 1.44
CA ASP A 40 -10.87 -1.01 2.79
C ASP A 40 -10.19 -1.85 3.91
N PHE A 41 -9.22 -2.71 3.58
CA PHE A 41 -8.53 -3.47 4.61
C PHE A 41 -7.68 -2.56 5.51
N SER A 42 -7.79 -2.69 6.82
CA SER A 42 -7.23 -1.73 7.79
C SER A 42 -5.71 -1.56 7.70
N GLY A 43 -4.98 -2.61 7.29
CA GLY A 43 -3.53 -2.57 7.08
C GLY A 43 -3.09 -1.54 6.03
N HIS A 44 -3.94 -1.20 5.06
CA HIS A 44 -3.61 -0.23 4.01
C HIS A 44 -3.70 1.23 4.47
N TRP A 45 -4.31 1.50 5.62
CA TRP A 45 -4.78 2.85 5.98
C TRP A 45 -4.21 3.34 7.32
N THR A 46 -3.11 2.77 7.81
CA THR A 46 -2.40 3.34 8.96
C THR A 46 -1.69 4.64 8.57
N ASN A 47 -1.49 5.54 9.55
CA ASN A 47 -0.81 6.82 9.29
C ASN A 47 0.56 6.63 8.64
N GLU A 48 1.36 5.67 9.13
CA GLU A 48 2.69 5.36 8.59
C GLU A 48 2.63 4.97 7.09
N VAL A 49 1.63 4.17 6.70
CA VAL A 49 1.44 3.77 5.29
C VAL A 49 1.06 4.96 4.42
N VAL A 50 0.14 5.80 4.89
CA VAL A 50 -0.33 6.97 4.14
C VAL A 50 0.79 8.01 4.01
N GLU A 51 1.54 8.25 5.09
CA GLU A 51 2.69 9.16 5.10
C GLU A 51 3.77 8.66 4.14
N PHE A 52 4.17 7.39 4.23
CA PHE A 52 5.17 6.83 3.33
C PHE A 52 4.74 6.89 1.86
N ALA A 53 3.48 6.56 1.55
CA ALA A 53 2.97 6.65 0.18
C ALA A 53 3.06 8.09 -0.37
N ASN A 54 2.71 9.09 0.45
CA ASN A 54 2.84 10.50 0.08
C ASN A 54 4.30 10.91 -0.14
N GLU A 55 5.22 10.46 0.72
CA GLU A 55 6.66 10.72 0.56
C GLU A 55 7.21 10.23 -0.78
N ILE A 56 6.68 9.12 -1.29
CA ILE A 56 7.07 8.55 -2.57
C ILE A 56 6.16 8.94 -3.75
N ASN A 57 5.33 9.98 -3.59
CA ASN A 57 4.40 10.49 -4.60
C ASN A 57 3.44 9.42 -5.16
N VAL A 58 2.96 8.55 -4.26
CA VAL A 58 1.91 7.56 -4.51
C VAL A 58 0.67 7.99 -3.75
N THR A 59 -0.38 8.36 -4.49
CA THR A 59 -1.70 8.65 -3.92
C THR A 59 -2.45 7.34 -3.72
N LEU A 60 -2.81 7.05 -2.47
CA LEU A 60 -3.68 5.93 -2.13
C LEU A 60 -5.15 6.33 -2.24
N MET A 61 -5.96 5.52 -2.92
CA MET A 61 -7.40 5.72 -3.02
C MET A 61 -8.14 4.44 -2.67
N LYS A 62 -9.11 4.57 -1.77
CA LYS A 62 -9.93 3.46 -1.30
C LYS A 62 -11.00 3.12 -2.33
N VAL A 63 -11.05 1.86 -2.74
CA VAL A 63 -12.18 1.31 -3.49
C VAL A 63 -13.36 1.12 -2.53
N PRO A 64 -14.59 1.53 -2.90
CA PRO A 64 -15.76 1.33 -2.06
C PRO A 64 -15.90 -0.12 -1.59
N PRO A 65 -16.22 -0.38 -0.30
CA PRO A 65 -16.31 -1.75 0.23
C PRO A 65 -17.29 -2.66 -0.51
N ASN A 66 -18.33 -2.08 -1.10
CA ASN A 66 -19.35 -2.79 -1.89
C ASN A 66 -18.92 -3.06 -3.35
N ALA A 67 -17.73 -2.60 -3.75
CA ALA A 67 -17.17 -2.78 -5.09
C ALA A 67 -15.98 -3.76 -5.09
N THR A 68 -15.67 -4.40 -3.96
CA THR A 68 -14.61 -5.41 -3.84
C THR A 68 -15.19 -6.71 -3.29
N SER A 69 -14.74 -7.86 -3.79
CA SER A 69 -15.10 -9.16 -3.19
C SER A 69 -14.59 -9.22 -1.75
N VAL A 70 -15.44 -9.72 -0.87
CA VAL A 70 -15.07 -10.21 0.47
C VAL A 70 -14.50 -11.62 0.40
#